data_AF-F0SJ74-F1
#
_entry.id   AF-F0SJ74-F1
#
_cell.length_a   1.000
_cell.length_b   1.000
_cell.length_c   1.000
_cell.angle_alpha   90.00
_cell.angle_beta   90.00
_cell.angle_gamma   90.00
#
_symmetry.space_group_name_H-M   'P 1'
#
loop_
_entity.id
_entity.type
_entity.pdbx_description
1 polymer ?
#
loop_
_entity_poly.entity_id
_entity_poly.type
_entity_poly.pdbx_seq_one_letter_code
_entity_poly.pdbx_strand_id
1 'polypeptide(L)'
;MTQDEGKLDSERKLIDDERKHLEGLLKDRTNFYLVFASLFILGTVRTQGESFAARPFILLVGTIASVLIALAVWRTHRLVDLALKDITQEKFQHPYRTYRESIRFPPNANHLMIFVPLILTLLFLVLTIQEFFIYSSKHIQLEKATATATNNTVLADENQSWMDTFLEAVKLQEPRRGPKSSIRSRD
;
A
#
# COMPACT_ATOMS: atom_id res chain seq x y z
N MET A 1 44.76 -45.03 -1.22
CA MET A 1 44.27 -43.64 -1.14
C MET A 1 44.98 -42.84 -2.21
N THR A 2 44.34 -42.78 -3.37
CA THR A 2 44.83 -42.03 -4.52
C THR A 2 44.55 -40.55 -4.30
N GLN A 3 45.49 -39.70 -4.71
CA GLN A 3 45.43 -38.24 -4.55
C GLN A 3 44.13 -37.61 -5.12
N ASP A 4 43.47 -38.31 -6.04
CA ASP A 4 42.16 -37.94 -6.61
C ASP A 4 40.98 -38.05 -5.63
N GLU A 5 40.97 -39.03 -4.71
CA GLU A 5 39.85 -39.19 -3.76
C GLU A 5 39.80 -38.06 -2.75
N GLY A 6 40.98 -37.60 -2.28
CA GLY A 6 41.07 -36.46 -1.36
C GLY A 6 40.63 -35.14 -2.00
N LYS A 7 40.84 -34.97 -3.32
CA LYS A 7 40.39 -33.78 -4.05
C LYS A 7 38.88 -33.76 -4.23
N LEU A 8 38.29 -34.90 -4.58
CA LEU A 8 36.84 -35.06 -4.73
C LEU A 8 36.08 -34.80 -3.42
N ASP A 9 36.58 -35.31 -2.28
CA ASP A 9 35.94 -35.06 -0.99
C ASP A 9 36.01 -33.57 -0.57
N SER A 10 37.08 -32.87 -0.95
CA SER A 10 37.22 -31.44 -0.69
C SER A 10 36.24 -30.60 -1.51
N GLU A 11 36.03 -30.94 -2.79
CA GLU A 11 35.07 -30.25 -3.68
C GLU A 11 33.63 -30.46 -3.21
N ARG A 12 33.27 -31.69 -2.82
CA ARG A 12 31.92 -31.99 -2.27
C ARG A 12 31.63 -31.18 -1.00
N LYS A 13 32.61 -31.09 -0.11
CA LYS A 13 32.46 -30.35 1.15
C LYS A 13 32.27 -28.85 0.90
N LEU A 14 33.02 -28.27 -0.06
CA LEU A 14 32.85 -26.87 -0.47
C LEU A 14 31.45 -26.61 -1.03
N ILE A 15 30.95 -27.51 -1.86
CA ILE A 15 29.61 -27.44 -2.45
C ILE A 15 28.50 -27.52 -1.38
N ASP A 16 28.61 -28.45 -0.43
CA ASP A 16 27.65 -28.58 0.66
C ASP A 16 27.68 -27.37 1.61
N ASP A 17 28.87 -26.82 1.88
CA ASP A 17 29.04 -25.60 2.67
C ASP A 17 28.45 -24.37 1.97
N GLU A 18 28.65 -24.24 0.64
CA GLU A 18 28.06 -23.17 -0.17
C GLU A 18 26.53 -23.26 -0.18
N ARG A 19 25.96 -24.46 -0.35
CA ARG A 19 24.51 -24.67 -0.28
C ARG A 19 23.96 -24.26 1.08
N LYS A 20 24.57 -24.71 2.17
CA LYS A 20 24.13 -24.40 3.53
C LYS A 20 24.20 -22.89 3.80
N HIS A 21 25.23 -22.23 3.27
CA HIS A 21 25.35 -20.77 3.34
C HIS A 21 24.20 -20.08 2.59
N LEU A 22 23.88 -20.51 1.37
CA LEU A 22 22.81 -19.93 0.56
C LEU A 22 21.40 -20.18 1.13
N GLU A 23 21.15 -21.38 1.68
CA GLU A 23 19.90 -21.71 2.38
C GLU A 23 19.73 -20.86 3.65
N GLY A 24 20.81 -20.67 4.41
CA GLY A 24 20.83 -19.77 5.56
C GLY A 24 20.49 -18.33 5.17
N LEU A 25 21.11 -17.83 4.09
CA LEU A 25 20.89 -16.48 3.58
C LEU A 25 19.42 -16.27 3.13
N LEU A 26 18.81 -17.27 2.49
CA LEU A 26 17.42 -17.22 2.08
C LEU A 26 16.46 -17.22 3.29
N LYS A 27 16.77 -18.02 4.31
CA LYS A 27 16.02 -18.05 5.58
C LYS A 27 16.09 -16.70 6.29
N ASP A 28 17.27 -16.10 6.39
CA ASP A 28 17.46 -14.80 7.06
C ASP A 28 16.70 -13.68 6.35
N ARG A 29 16.74 -13.63 5.01
CA ARG A 29 15.99 -12.64 4.22
C ARG A 29 14.48 -12.81 4.35
N THR A 30 13.99 -14.04 4.36
CA THR A 30 12.56 -14.34 4.56
C THR A 30 12.12 -13.95 5.96
N ASN A 31 12.94 -14.24 6.98
CA ASN A 31 12.67 -13.85 8.36
C ASN A 31 12.63 -12.32 8.54
N PHE A 32 13.60 -11.61 7.97
CA PHE A 32 13.61 -10.15 7.95
C PHE A 32 12.34 -9.58 7.32
N TYR A 33 11.89 -10.16 6.21
CA TYR A 33 10.66 -9.75 5.55
C TYR A 33 9.42 -9.94 6.42
N LEU A 34 9.30 -11.06 7.13
CA LEU A 34 8.19 -11.31 8.05
C LEU A 34 8.16 -10.31 9.21
N VAL A 35 9.34 -10.00 9.78
CA VAL A 35 9.47 -8.98 10.83
C VAL A 35 9.07 -7.61 10.29
N PHE A 36 9.61 -7.20 9.14
CA PHE A 36 9.26 -5.95 8.49
C PHE A 36 7.75 -5.85 8.24
N ALA A 37 7.14 -6.89 7.66
CA ALA A 37 5.72 -6.91 7.38
C ALA A 37 4.86 -6.78 8.65
N SER A 38 5.24 -7.48 9.73
CA SER A 38 4.51 -7.41 11.00
C SER A 38 4.55 -6.00 11.61
N LEU A 39 5.72 -5.37 11.63
CA LEU A 39 5.91 -4.01 12.12
C LEU A 39 5.18 -2.99 11.24
N PHE A 40 5.23 -3.20 9.92
CA PHE A 40 4.57 -2.33 8.97
C PHE A 40 3.05 -2.39 9.11
N ILE A 41 2.46 -3.59 9.20
CA ILE A 41 1.02 -3.76 9.46
C ILE A 41 0.63 -3.08 10.76
N LEU A 42 1.38 -3.30 11.85
CA LEU A 42 1.12 -2.65 13.14
C LEU A 42 1.16 -1.12 13.03
N GLY A 43 2.15 -0.59 12.33
CA GLY A 43 2.28 0.85 12.06
C GLY A 43 1.09 1.40 11.26
N THR A 44 0.65 0.69 10.22
CA THR A 44 -0.50 1.11 9.40
C THR A 44 -1.84 1.06 10.13
N VAL A 45 -2.00 0.15 11.09
CA VAL A 45 -3.20 0.07 11.94
C VAL A 45 -3.25 1.25 12.92
N ARG A 46 -2.11 1.62 13.50
CA ARG A 46 -2.02 2.76 14.43
C ARG A 46 -2.32 4.09 13.77
N THR A 47 -1.99 4.27 12.49
CA THR A 47 -2.19 5.52 11.75
C THR A 47 -3.60 5.70 11.19
N GLN A 48 -4.53 4.78 11.45
CA GLN A 48 -5.92 4.87 10.98
C GLN A 48 -6.68 6.11 11.49
N GLY A 49 -6.21 6.76 12.57
CA GLY A 49 -6.90 7.87 13.21
C GLY A 49 -6.45 9.30 12.83
N GLU A 50 -5.22 9.51 12.35
CA GLU A 50 -4.60 10.85 12.43
C GLU A 50 -4.46 11.63 11.11
N SER A 51 -4.47 11.00 9.93
CA SER A 51 -4.47 11.76 8.66
C SER A 51 -4.89 10.92 7.46
N PHE A 52 -5.98 11.31 6.80
CA PHE A 52 -6.52 10.62 5.63
C PHE A 52 -5.57 10.66 4.41
N ALA A 53 -4.76 11.72 4.28
CA ALA A 53 -3.82 11.89 3.17
C ALA A 53 -2.48 11.18 3.39
N ALA A 54 -2.04 11.00 4.64
CA ALA A 54 -0.76 10.34 4.95
C ALA A 54 -0.82 8.82 4.72
N ARG A 55 -2.01 8.22 4.89
CA ARG A 55 -2.23 6.77 4.78
C ARG A 55 -1.87 6.16 3.42
N PRO A 56 -2.34 6.68 2.27
CA PRO A 56 -1.94 6.13 0.97
C PRO A 56 -0.43 6.26 0.72
N PHE A 57 0.21 7.31 1.24
CA PHE A 57 1.65 7.51 1.08
C PHE A 57 2.46 6.48 1.88
N ILE A 58 2.08 6.23 3.14
CA ILE A 58 2.72 5.21 3.99
C ILE A 58 2.58 3.83 3.33
N LEU A 59 1.39 3.47 2.85
CA LEU A 59 1.13 2.20 2.17
C LEU A 59 1.91 2.07 0.85
N LEU A 60 2.05 3.15 0.09
CA LEU A 60 2.86 3.19 -1.12
C LEU A 60 4.34 2.90 -0.80
N VAL A 61 4.90 3.58 0.21
CA VAL A 61 6.29 3.36 0.65
C VAL A 61 6.50 1.93 1.12
N GLY A 62 5.57 1.39 1.91
CA GLY A 62 5.61 0.00 2.36
C GLY A 62 5.53 -1.01 1.22
N THR A 63 4.72 -0.73 0.20
CA THR A 63 4.60 -1.56 -1.00
C THR A 63 5.90 -1.54 -1.81
N ILE A 64 6.51 -0.37 -2.00
CA ILE A 64 7.81 -0.26 -2.68
C ILE A 64 8.89 -1.05 -1.92
N ALA A 65 8.98 -0.85 -0.60
CA ALA A 65 9.91 -1.61 0.24
C ALA A 65 9.64 -3.13 0.16
N SER A 66 8.37 -3.54 0.20
CA SER A 66 7.98 -4.95 0.07
C SER A 66 8.40 -5.54 -1.28
N VAL A 67 8.18 -4.82 -2.38
CA VAL A 67 8.57 -5.25 -3.72
C VAL A 67 10.08 -5.41 -3.82
N LEU A 68 10.87 -4.47 -3.28
CA LEU A 68 12.33 -4.55 -3.28
C LEU A 68 12.82 -5.77 -2.49
N ILE A 69 12.24 -6.06 -1.32
CA ILE A 69 12.62 -7.23 -0.53
C ILE A 69 12.19 -8.53 -1.24
N ALA A 70 10.99 -8.58 -1.81
CA ALA A 70 10.53 -9.75 -2.58
C ALA A 70 11.43 -10.02 -3.79
N LEU A 71 11.87 -8.99 -4.51
CA LEU A 71 12.87 -9.09 -5.58
C LEU A 71 14.22 -9.61 -5.06
N ALA A 72 14.66 -9.15 -3.89
CA ALA A 72 15.88 -9.63 -3.27
C ALA A 72 15.78 -11.11 -2.91
N VAL A 73 14.67 -11.56 -2.31
CA VAL A 73 14.42 -12.98 -2.01
C VAL A 73 14.37 -13.80 -3.30
N TRP A 74 13.66 -13.33 -4.32
CA TRP A 74 13.56 -13.98 -5.62
C TRP A 74 14.94 -14.18 -6.28
N ARG A 75 15.78 -13.13 -6.26
CA ARG A 75 17.16 -13.21 -6.77
C ARG A 75 17.97 -14.26 -6.02
N THR A 76 17.84 -14.31 -4.69
CA THR A 76 18.54 -15.32 -3.85
C THR A 76 18.10 -16.73 -4.21
N HIS A 77 16.80 -16.94 -4.40
CA HIS A 77 16.27 -18.25 -4.78
C HIS A 77 16.80 -18.69 -6.15
N ARG A 78 16.88 -17.77 -7.13
CA ARG A 78 17.46 -18.06 -8.44
C ARG A 78 18.93 -18.51 -8.35
N LEU A 79 19.71 -17.90 -7.45
CA LEU A 79 21.09 -18.30 -7.16
C LEU A 79 21.16 -19.69 -6.52
N VAL A 80 20.31 -19.96 -5.53
CA VAL A 80 20.19 -21.28 -4.88
C VAL A 80 19.80 -22.36 -5.89
N ASP A 81 18.83 -22.08 -6.77
CA ASP A 81 18.40 -23.01 -7.82
C ASP A 81 19.50 -23.28 -8.86
N LEU A 82 20.31 -22.27 -9.20
CA LEU A 82 21.45 -22.45 -10.11
C LEU A 82 22.52 -23.33 -9.46
N ALA A 83 22.90 -23.05 -8.21
CA ALA A 83 23.84 -23.89 -7.46
C ALA A 83 23.32 -25.34 -7.35
N LEU A 84 22.04 -25.53 -7.04
CA LEU A 84 21.41 -26.86 -6.98
C LEU A 84 21.40 -27.58 -8.34
N LYS A 85 21.26 -26.84 -9.44
CA LYS A 85 21.29 -27.41 -10.80
C LYS A 85 22.69 -27.88 -11.17
N ASP A 86 23.71 -27.09 -10.90
CA ASP A 86 25.11 -27.43 -11.19
C ASP A 86 25.53 -28.70 -10.46
N ILE A 87 25.16 -28.83 -9.18
CA ILE A 87 25.40 -30.04 -8.35
C ILE A 87 24.72 -31.29 -8.93
N THR A 88 23.55 -31.13 -9.56
CA THR A 88 22.83 -32.26 -10.17
C THR A 88 23.31 -32.64 -11.57
N GLN A 89 24.06 -31.77 -12.24
CA GLN A 89 24.61 -32.02 -13.58
C GLN A 89 26.01 -32.63 -13.55
N GLU A 90 26.78 -32.41 -12.49
CA GLU A 90 28.07 -33.09 -12.35
C GLU A 90 27.88 -34.60 -12.12
N LYS A 91 28.63 -35.38 -12.91
CA LYS A 91 28.56 -36.85 -13.09
C LYS A 91 28.67 -37.72 -11.83
N PHE A 92 28.85 -37.14 -10.65
CA PHE A 92 28.97 -37.89 -9.42
C PHE A 92 27.59 -38.14 -8.80
N GLN A 93 27.32 -39.39 -8.41
CA GLN A 93 26.17 -39.76 -7.58
C GLN A 93 26.27 -39.03 -6.23
N HIS A 94 25.86 -37.77 -6.19
CA HIS A 94 25.76 -37.02 -4.95
C HIS A 94 24.56 -37.59 -4.18
N PRO A 95 24.70 -37.89 -2.86
CA PRO A 95 23.59 -38.41 -2.04
C PRO A 95 22.32 -37.56 -2.15
N TYR A 96 22.48 -36.29 -2.50
CA TYR A 96 21.42 -35.33 -2.74
C TYR A 96 20.45 -35.73 -3.86
N ARG A 97 20.93 -36.40 -4.91
CA ARG A 97 20.07 -36.91 -5.99
C ARG A 97 19.17 -38.04 -5.48
N THR A 98 19.70 -38.92 -4.65
CA THR A 98 18.96 -40.02 -4.01
C THR A 98 17.87 -39.51 -3.06
N TYR A 99 18.14 -38.47 -2.27
CA TYR A 99 17.14 -37.84 -1.40
C TYR A 99 16.08 -37.05 -2.18
N ARG A 100 16.47 -36.39 -3.28
CA ARG A 100 15.53 -35.69 -4.18
C ARG A 100 14.56 -36.65 -4.87
N GLU A 101 15.04 -37.83 -5.26
CA GLU A 101 14.21 -38.88 -5.87
C GLU A 101 13.33 -39.63 -4.85
N SER A 102 13.70 -39.66 -3.56
CA SER A 102 12.92 -40.33 -2.51
C SER A 102 11.77 -39.50 -1.92
N ILE A 103 11.82 -38.17 -2.03
CA ILE A 103 10.76 -37.27 -1.53
C ILE A 103 9.74 -37.04 -2.66
N ARG A 104 8.67 -37.85 -2.66
CA ARG A 104 7.60 -37.87 -3.68
C ARG A 104 6.45 -36.87 -3.43
N PHE A 105 6.49 -36.10 -2.33
CA PHE A 105 5.45 -35.13 -1.93
C PHE A 105 5.79 -33.68 -2.37
N PRO A 106 4.78 -32.83 -2.70
CA PRO A 106 4.97 -31.56 -3.41
C PRO A 106 5.20 -30.36 -2.46
N PRO A 107 5.51 -29.15 -2.99
CA PRO A 107 6.70 -28.81 -3.77
C PRO A 107 7.94 -28.71 -2.85
N ASN A 108 9.14 -28.65 -3.45
CA ASN A 108 10.40 -28.43 -2.74
C ASN A 108 10.25 -27.28 -1.71
N ALA A 109 10.64 -27.47 -0.44
CA ALA A 109 10.42 -26.50 0.63
C ALA A 109 10.98 -25.11 0.29
N ASN A 110 12.05 -25.05 -0.51
CA ASN A 110 12.58 -23.81 -1.07
C ASN A 110 11.57 -23.03 -1.92
N HIS A 111 10.73 -23.71 -2.71
CA HIS A 111 9.68 -23.05 -3.48
C HIS A 111 8.61 -22.44 -2.56
N LEU A 112 8.24 -23.13 -1.48
CA LEU A 112 7.28 -22.60 -0.51
C LEU A 112 7.78 -21.29 0.13
N MET A 113 9.09 -21.19 0.39
CA MET A 113 9.69 -19.98 0.96
C MET A 113 9.62 -18.76 0.02
N ILE A 114 9.50 -18.94 -1.30
CA ILE A 114 9.27 -17.82 -2.23
C ILE A 114 7.84 -17.31 -2.15
N PHE A 115 6.88 -18.21 -1.99
CA PHE A 115 5.47 -17.85 -2.03
C PHE A 115 5.10 -16.89 -0.89
N VAL A 116 5.72 -17.02 0.28
CA VAL A 116 5.45 -16.17 1.44
C VAL A 116 5.66 -14.67 1.13
N PRO A 117 6.86 -14.20 0.74
CA PRO A 117 7.06 -12.79 0.41
C PRO A 117 6.27 -12.33 -0.82
N LEU A 118 5.99 -13.24 -1.76
CA LEU A 118 5.21 -12.91 -2.95
C LEU A 118 3.73 -12.65 -2.60
N ILE A 119 3.13 -13.53 -1.79
CA ILE A 119 1.74 -13.39 -1.31
C ILE A 119 1.59 -12.12 -0.47
N LEU A 120 2.51 -11.86 0.46
CA LEU A 120 2.45 -10.64 1.28
C LEU A 120 2.65 -9.38 0.44
N THR A 121 3.54 -9.38 -0.55
CA THR A 121 3.71 -8.23 -1.45
C THR A 121 2.44 -7.97 -2.24
N LEU A 122 1.78 -9.04 -2.70
CA LEU A 122 0.51 -8.95 -3.41
C LEU A 122 -0.61 -8.42 -2.48
N LEU A 123 -0.62 -8.85 -1.22
CA LEU A 123 -1.51 -8.30 -0.19
C LEU A 123 -1.29 -6.79 0.01
N PHE A 124 -0.04 -6.34 0.17
CA PHE A 124 0.28 -4.91 0.30
C PHE A 124 -0.13 -4.09 -0.94
N LEU A 125 0.07 -4.66 -2.13
CA LEU A 125 -0.38 -4.06 -3.38
C LEU A 125 -1.90 -3.88 -3.40
N VAL A 126 -2.67 -4.92 -3.07
CA VAL A 126 -4.15 -4.85 -3.03
C VAL A 126 -4.62 -3.81 -2.02
N LEU A 127 -4.05 -3.80 -0.81
CA LEU A 127 -4.39 -2.81 0.22
C LEU A 127 -4.09 -1.38 -0.23
N THR A 128 -2.96 -1.17 -0.91
CA THR A 128 -2.58 0.15 -1.44
C THR A 128 -3.55 0.62 -2.52
N ILE A 129 -3.92 -0.27 -3.45
CA ILE A 129 -4.90 0.03 -4.49
C ILE A 129 -6.26 0.37 -3.87
N GLN A 130 -6.73 -0.46 -2.93
CA GLN A 130 -8.01 -0.25 -2.24
C GLN A 130 -8.05 1.11 -1.54
N GLU A 131 -7.01 1.45 -0.77
CA GLU A 131 -6.93 2.74 -0.07
C GLU A 131 -6.82 3.92 -1.02
N PHE A 132 -6.13 3.77 -2.15
CA PHE A 132 -6.08 4.78 -3.21
C PHE A 132 -7.47 5.04 -3.82
N PHE A 133 -8.25 3.98 -4.07
CA PHE A 133 -9.63 4.11 -4.54
C PHE A 133 -10.53 4.82 -3.52
N ILE A 134 -10.42 4.46 -2.24
CA ILE A 134 -11.16 5.12 -1.16
C ILE A 134 -10.77 6.60 -1.06
N TYR A 135 -9.48 6.91 -1.16
CA TYR A 135 -8.97 8.27 -1.18
C TYR A 135 -9.55 9.10 -2.33
N SER A 136 -9.47 8.57 -3.56
CA SER A 136 -10.01 9.22 -4.75
C SER A 136 -11.53 9.46 -4.66
N SER A 137 -12.28 8.46 -4.20
CA SER A 137 -13.73 8.58 -4.04
C SER A 137 -14.12 9.68 -3.04
N LYS A 138 -13.39 9.82 -1.92
CA LYS A 138 -13.69 10.86 -0.94
C LYS A 138 -13.32 12.26 -1.45
N HIS A 139 -12.22 12.39 -2.19
CA HIS A 139 -11.82 13.67 -2.78
C HIS A 139 -12.89 14.21 -3.74
N ILE A 140 -13.44 13.34 -4.60
CA ILE A 140 -14.52 13.70 -5.54
C ILE A 140 -15.78 14.15 -4.79
N GLN A 141 -16.12 13.51 -3.66
CA GLN A 141 -17.29 13.92 -2.87
C GLN A 141 -17.06 15.25 -2.16
N LEU A 142 -15.84 15.51 -1.68
CA LEU A 142 -15.49 16.79 -1.06
C LEU A 142 -15.60 17.94 -2.07
N GLU A 143 -15.10 17.76 -3.29
CA GLU A 143 -15.21 18.74 -4.37
C GLU A 143 -16.67 19.03 -4.75
N LYS A 144 -17.52 17.99 -4.81
CA LYS A 144 -18.96 18.18 -5.05
C LYS A 144 -19.65 18.91 -3.91
N ALA A 145 -19.28 18.60 -2.67
CA ALA A 145 -19.84 19.26 -1.48
C ALA A 145 -19.44 20.74 -1.42
N THR A 146 -18.16 21.06 -1.69
CA THR A 146 -17.70 22.45 -1.74
C THR A 146 -18.32 23.21 -2.91
N ALA A 147 -18.42 22.62 -4.10
CA ALA A 147 -19.10 23.26 -5.24
C ALA A 147 -20.59 23.54 -4.94
N THR A 148 -21.28 22.60 -4.29
CA THR A 148 -22.69 22.79 -3.88
C THR A 148 -22.83 23.86 -2.81
N ALA A 149 -21.93 23.88 -1.82
CA ALA A 149 -21.92 24.92 -0.79
C ALA A 149 -21.69 26.31 -1.39
N THR A 150 -20.72 26.45 -2.29
CA THR A 150 -20.44 27.72 -2.99
C THR A 150 -21.64 28.20 -3.80
N ASN A 151 -22.28 27.31 -4.57
CA ASN A 151 -23.47 27.67 -5.34
C ASN A 151 -24.62 28.13 -4.43
N ASN A 152 -24.85 27.44 -3.31
CA ASN A 152 -25.89 27.83 -2.36
C ASN A 152 -25.60 29.18 -1.70
N THR A 153 -24.33 29.49 -1.40
CA THR A 153 -23.95 30.80 -0.86
C THR A 153 -24.14 31.93 -1.87
N VAL A 154 -23.81 31.70 -3.15
CA VAL A 154 -24.02 32.68 -4.23
C VAL A 154 -25.51 32.94 -4.44
N LEU A 155 -26.34 31.89 -4.45
CA LEU A 155 -27.79 32.03 -4.56
C LEU A 155 -28.40 32.76 -3.34
N ALA A 156 -27.88 32.53 -2.14
CA ALA A 156 -28.32 33.23 -0.94
C ALA A 156 -28.00 34.73 -1.01
N ASP A 157 -26.79 35.08 -1.46
CA ASP A 157 -26.36 36.47 -1.63
C ASP A 157 -27.16 37.20 -2.72
N GLU A 158 -27.41 36.53 -3.85
CA GLU A 158 -28.25 37.06 -4.92
C GLU A 158 -29.69 37.32 -4.43
N ASN A 159 -30.29 36.36 -3.72
CA ASN A 159 -31.64 36.52 -3.20
C ASN A 159 -31.74 37.65 -2.15
N GLN A 160 -30.69 37.85 -1.34
CA GLN A 160 -30.63 38.95 -0.38
C GLN A 160 -30.61 40.32 -1.09
N SER A 161 -29.79 40.45 -2.14
CA SER A 161 -29.72 41.67 -2.98
C SER A 161 -31.05 42.01 -3.65
N TRP A 162 -31.76 41.01 -4.17
CA TRP A 162 -33.11 41.19 -4.72
C TRP A 162 -34.11 41.69 -3.67
N MET A 163 -34.07 41.16 -2.45
CA MET A 163 -34.95 41.60 -1.36
C MET A 163 -34.67 43.04 -0.95
N ASP A 164 -33.42 43.44 -0.86
CA ASP A 164 -33.05 44.82 -0.53
C ASP A 164 -33.56 45.80 -1.61
N THR A 165 -33.36 45.45 -2.89
CA THR A 165 -33.87 46.23 -4.03
C THR A 165 -35.40 46.32 -4.04
N PHE A 166 -36.08 45.20 -3.77
CA PHE A 166 -37.54 45.16 -3.69
C PHE A 166 -38.07 46.03 -2.54
N LEU A 167 -37.47 45.94 -1.35
CA LEU A 167 -37.87 46.74 -0.19
C LEU A 167 -37.63 48.24 -0.42
N GLU A 168 -36.56 48.62 -1.12
CA GLU A 168 -36.33 50.00 -1.52
C GLU A 168 -37.40 50.50 -2.49
N ALA A 169 -37.76 49.71 -3.50
CA ALA A 169 -38.82 50.04 -4.45
C ALA A 169 -40.20 50.19 -3.77
N VAL A 170 -40.52 49.32 -2.81
CA VAL A 170 -41.77 49.40 -2.03
C VAL A 170 -41.81 50.68 -1.18
N LYS A 171 -40.70 51.05 -0.52
CA LYS A 171 -40.60 52.31 0.23
C LYS A 171 -40.83 53.54 -0.65
N LEU A 172 -40.46 53.50 -1.93
CA LEU A 172 -40.70 54.58 -2.88
C LEU A 172 -42.17 54.67 -3.35
N GLN A 173 -42.91 53.56 -3.32
CA GLN A 173 -44.33 53.52 -3.68
C GLN A 173 -45.29 53.89 -2.53
N GLU A 174 -44.83 53.91 -1.28
CA GLU A 174 -45.69 54.37 -0.19
C GLU A 174 -46.08 55.84 -0.41
N PRO A 175 -47.38 56.15 -0.59
CA PRO A 175 -47.81 57.52 -0.78
C PRO A 175 -47.43 58.29 0.48
N ARG A 176 -46.64 59.37 0.31
CA ARG A 176 -46.28 60.29 1.41
C ARG A 176 -47.56 60.65 2.16
N ARG A 177 -47.81 59.99 3.28
CA ARG A 177 -48.90 60.37 4.18
C ARG A 177 -48.52 61.74 4.71
N GLY A 178 -49.07 62.76 4.08
CA GLY A 178 -48.89 64.14 4.49
C GLY A 178 -49.26 64.28 5.97
N PRO A 179 -48.62 65.23 6.68
CA PRO A 179 -48.86 65.43 8.10
C PRO A 179 -50.37 65.58 8.33
N LYS A 180 -50.94 64.70 9.16
CA LYS A 180 -52.32 64.82 9.62
C LYS A 180 -52.44 66.21 10.25
N SER A 181 -53.12 67.12 9.58
CA SER A 181 -53.42 68.43 10.12
C SER A 181 -54.25 68.23 11.39
N SER A 182 -53.66 68.55 12.53
CA SER A 182 -54.36 68.59 13.80
C SER A 182 -55.34 69.77 13.75
N ILE A 183 -56.60 69.47 13.50
CA ILE A 183 -57.70 70.43 13.63
C ILE A 183 -57.79 70.78 15.12
N ARG A 184 -57.25 71.95 15.48
CA ARG A 184 -57.36 72.54 16.82
C ARG A 184 -58.71 73.24 16.90
N SER A 185 -59.71 72.58 17.47
CA SER A 185 -60.95 73.20 17.92
C SER A 185 -60.62 74.28 18.96
N ARG A 186 -61.04 75.52 18.68
CA ARG A 186 -61.02 76.64 19.63
C ARG A 186 -62.35 76.65 20.38
N ASP A 187 -62.29 76.54 21.70
CA ASP A 187 -63.25 77.13 22.63
C ASP A 187 -62.68 78.46 23.14
#